data_AF-A0A524E8G4-F1
#
_entry.id   AF-A0A524E8G4-F1
#
_cell.length_a   1.000
_cell.length_b   1.000
_cell.length_c   1.000
_cell.angle_alpha   90.00
_cell.angle_beta   90.00
_cell.angle_gamma   90.00
#
_symmetry.space_group_name_H-M   'P 1'
#
loop_
_entity.id
_entity.type
_entity.pdbx_description
1 polymer ?
#
loop_
_entity_poly.entity_id
_entity_poly.type
_entity_poly.pdbx_seq_one_letter_code
_entity_poly.pdbx_strand_id
1 'polypeptide(L)'
;MSESDVKLYKLQERQFDVEADLYKKLGELQDMRKKIAELKRGKAKDKREKEQHLLKKAEFEEKGLPDKALKSEVKAMKQDTQITKKDAKIKDLERRVIKLEEEIDKLEAELSEAEADVKTHQTGAPAEESVETYQEENYEDSLEPSVLDDS
;
A
#
# COMPACT_ATOMS: atom_id res chain seq x y z
N MET A 1 3.87 41.84 21.12
CA MET A 1 3.95 40.36 21.12
C MET A 1 4.68 39.94 22.37
N SER A 2 4.13 38.99 23.11
CA SER A 2 4.78 38.41 24.29
C SER A 2 5.80 37.34 23.87
N GLU A 3 6.75 37.02 24.74
CA GLU A 3 7.69 35.91 24.52
C GLU A 3 6.97 34.56 24.36
N SER A 4 5.81 34.41 25.02
CA SER A 4 4.91 33.27 24.89
C SER A 4 4.35 33.16 23.47
N ASP A 5 3.88 34.27 22.88
CA ASP A 5 3.36 34.27 21.50
C ASP A 5 4.44 33.87 20.49
N VAL A 6 5.66 34.38 20.68
CA VAL A 6 6.81 34.04 19.81
C VAL A 6 7.14 32.55 19.88
N LYS A 7 7.07 31.94 21.07
CA LYS A 7 7.32 30.51 21.24
C LYS A 7 6.20 29.67 20.62
N LEU A 8 4.94 30.07 20.80
CA LEU A 8 3.80 29.39 20.19
C LEU A 8 3.89 29.37 18.66
N TYR A 9 4.19 30.51 18.03
CA TYR A 9 4.30 30.57 16.57
C TYR A 9 5.44 29.70 16.03
N LYS A 10 6.56 29.57 16.75
CA LYS A 10 7.65 28.65 16.37
C LYS A 10 7.22 27.18 16.45
N LEU A 11 6.42 26.80 17.44
CA LEU A 11 5.89 25.44 17.55
C LEU A 11 4.90 25.13 16.41
N GLN A 12 4.05 26.09 16.07
CA GLN A 12 3.13 25.98 14.94
C GLN A 12 3.87 25.89 13.60
N GLU A 13 4.95 26.67 13.41
CA GLU A 13 5.81 26.57 12.23
C GLU A 13 6.39 25.15 12.08
N ARG A 14 6.96 24.58 13.16
CA ARG A 14 7.44 23.19 13.16
C ARG A 14 6.33 22.20 12.83
N GLN A 15 5.14 22.35 13.41
CA GLN A 15 4.00 21.49 13.14
C GLN A 15 3.64 21.50 11.64
N PHE A 16 3.51 22.69 11.05
CA PHE A 16 3.16 22.84 9.64
C PHE A 16 4.26 22.34 8.69
N ASP A 17 5.53 22.49 9.05
CA ASP A 17 6.65 21.95 8.27
C ASP A 17 6.59 20.42 8.22
N VAL A 18 6.37 19.75 9.36
CA VAL A 18 6.24 18.29 9.43
C VAL A 18 4.99 17.82 8.68
N GLU A 19 3.86 18.51 8.85
CA GLU A 19 2.61 18.22 8.13
C GLU A 19 2.79 18.32 6.61
N ALA A 20 3.49 19.35 6.13
CA ALA A 20 3.78 19.52 4.70
C ALA A 20 4.66 18.38 4.15
N ASP A 21 5.69 17.97 4.88
CA ASP A 21 6.55 16.85 4.50
C ASP A 21 5.78 15.52 4.50
N LEU A 22 4.90 15.28 5.48
CA LEU A 22 4.01 14.12 5.52
C LEU A 22 3.11 14.05 4.28
N TYR A 23 2.44 15.14 3.93
CA TYR A 23 1.57 15.17 2.75
C TYR A 23 2.33 14.96 1.45
N LYS A 24 3.55 15.48 1.35
CA LYS A 24 4.42 15.23 0.20
C LYS A 24 4.75 13.74 0.08
N LYS A 25 5.10 13.07 1.18
CA LYS A 25 5.38 11.62 1.19
C LYS A 25 4.15 10.79 0.86
N LEU A 26 2.98 11.14 1.38
CA LEU A 26 1.71 10.47 1.01
C LEU A 26 1.43 10.58 -0.50
N GLY A 27 1.72 11.73 -1.11
CA GLY A 27 1.66 11.90 -2.56
C GLY A 27 2.60 10.96 -3.32
N GLU A 28 3.88 10.92 -2.90
CA GLU A 28 4.88 10.00 -3.48
C GLU A 28 4.45 8.52 -3.35
N LEU A 29 3.83 8.14 -2.22
CA LEU A 29 3.31 6.79 -1.97
C LEU A 29 2.22 6.43 -2.98
N GLN A 30 1.25 7.33 -3.16
CA GLN A 30 0.13 7.12 -4.07
C GLN A 30 0.59 6.95 -5.51
N ASP A 31 1.54 7.77 -5.96
CA ASP A 31 2.13 7.67 -7.29
C ASP A 31 2.85 6.34 -7.51
N MET A 32 3.61 5.86 -6.51
CA MET A 32 4.27 4.56 -6.58
C MET A 32 3.25 3.41 -6.64
N ARG A 33 2.21 3.43 -5.80
CA ARG A 33 1.14 2.42 -5.82
C ARG A 33 0.42 2.38 -7.17
N LYS A 34 0.14 3.55 -7.77
CA LYS A 34 -0.43 3.64 -9.13
C LYS A 34 0.49 3.01 -10.18
N LYS A 35 1.78 3.32 -10.13
CA LYS A 35 2.78 2.74 -11.05
C LYS A 35 2.89 1.22 -10.93
N ILE A 36 2.81 0.68 -9.70
CA ILE A 36 2.76 -0.77 -9.47
C ILE A 36 1.50 -1.37 -10.11
N ALA A 37 0.34 -0.75 -9.93
CA ALA A 37 -0.92 -1.22 -10.52
C ALA A 37 -0.86 -1.25 -12.06
N GLU A 38 -0.28 -0.22 -12.69
CA GLU A 38 -0.06 -0.18 -14.14
C GLU A 38 0.86 -1.29 -14.63
N LEU A 39 1.94 -1.57 -13.91
CA LEU A 39 2.84 -2.69 -14.24
C LEU A 39 2.15 -4.04 -14.07
N LYS A 40 1.37 -4.24 -13.00
CA LYS A 40 0.58 -5.46 -12.78
C LYS A 40 -0.44 -5.67 -13.91
N ARG A 41 -1.13 -4.61 -14.34
CA ARG A 41 -2.04 -4.63 -15.51
C ARG A 41 -1.29 -4.96 -16.81
N GLY A 42 -0.14 -4.35 -17.04
CA GLY A 42 0.71 -4.64 -18.19
C GLY A 42 1.16 -6.10 -18.22
N LYS A 43 1.63 -6.63 -17.08
CA LYS A 43 2.02 -8.03 -16.93
C LYS A 43 0.87 -8.99 -17.24
N ALA A 44 -0.36 -8.67 -16.83
CA ALA A 44 -1.52 -9.49 -17.13
C ALA A 44 -1.81 -9.55 -18.65
N LYS A 45 -1.63 -8.43 -19.36
CA LYS A 45 -1.74 -8.39 -20.83
C LYS A 45 -0.68 -9.26 -21.50
N ASP A 46 0.60 -9.12 -21.11
CA ASP A 46 1.69 -9.94 -21.65
C ASP A 46 1.43 -11.44 -21.41
N LYS A 47 0.91 -11.82 -20.23
CA LYS A 47 0.54 -13.21 -19.92
C LYS A 47 -0.53 -13.74 -20.86
N ARG A 48 -1.58 -12.95 -21.09
CA ARG A 48 -2.65 -13.29 -22.05
C ARG A 48 -2.09 -13.45 -23.46
N GLU A 49 -1.22 -12.55 -23.90
CA GLU A 49 -0.58 -12.63 -25.22
C GLU A 49 0.34 -13.85 -25.35
N LYS A 50 1.12 -14.16 -24.30
CA LYS A 50 1.94 -15.38 -24.22
C LYS A 50 1.08 -16.62 -24.41
N GLU A 51 -0.02 -16.73 -23.68
CA GLU A 51 -0.95 -17.85 -23.74
C GLU A 51 -1.58 -18.00 -25.14
N GLN A 52 -2.01 -16.89 -25.76
CA GLN A 52 -2.49 -16.91 -27.15
C GLN A 52 -1.43 -17.40 -28.14
N HIS A 53 -0.16 -17.06 -27.93
CA HIS A 53 0.93 -17.57 -28.77
C HIS A 53 1.20 -19.06 -28.56
N LEU A 54 1.07 -19.56 -27.33
CA LEU A 54 1.19 -20.99 -27.03
C LEU A 54 0.04 -21.80 -27.64
N LEU A 55 -1.20 -21.30 -27.57
CA LEU A 55 -2.34 -21.93 -28.24
C LEU A 55 -2.13 -22.00 -29.76
N LYS A 56 -1.70 -20.90 -30.38
CA LYS A 56 -1.36 -20.87 -31.82
C LYS A 56 -0.21 -21.81 -32.18
N LYS A 57 0.78 -21.96 -31.29
CA LYS A 57 1.86 -22.93 -31.47
C LYS A 57 1.27 -24.34 -31.58
N ALA A 58 0.48 -24.75 -30.60
CA ALA A 58 -0.17 -26.07 -30.58
C ALA A 58 -1.03 -26.31 -31.83
N GLU A 59 -1.84 -25.33 -32.24
CA GLU A 59 -2.64 -25.42 -33.47
C GLU A 59 -1.79 -25.61 -34.74
N PHE A 60 -0.61 -24.99 -34.81
CA PHE A 60 0.29 -25.15 -35.96
C PHE A 60 1.02 -26.49 -35.93
N GLU A 61 1.37 -27.00 -34.75
CA GLU A 61 1.96 -28.33 -34.57
C GLU A 61 0.98 -29.42 -35.02
N GLU A 62 -0.28 -29.34 -34.60
CA GLU A 62 -1.34 -30.27 -35.02
C GLU A 62 -1.54 -30.27 -36.55
N LYS A 63 -1.41 -29.10 -37.18
CA LYS A 63 -1.52 -28.93 -38.64
C LYS A 63 -0.26 -29.30 -39.41
N GLY A 64 0.81 -29.74 -38.74
CA GLY A 64 2.08 -30.08 -39.38
C GLY A 64 2.81 -28.87 -39.97
N LEU A 65 2.68 -27.68 -39.36
CA LEU A 65 3.27 -26.41 -39.81
C LEU A 65 4.39 -25.94 -38.85
N PRO A 66 5.56 -26.63 -38.82
CA PRO A 66 6.60 -26.41 -37.81
C PRO A 66 7.18 -24.99 -37.83
N ASP A 67 7.36 -24.38 -39.00
CA ASP A 67 7.89 -23.02 -39.10
C ASP A 67 6.97 -21.97 -38.44
N LYS A 68 5.65 -22.17 -38.55
CA LYS A 68 4.67 -21.28 -37.92
C LYS A 68 4.59 -21.53 -36.41
N ALA A 69 4.71 -22.78 -35.98
CA ALA A 69 4.79 -23.14 -34.56
C ALA A 69 6.01 -22.47 -33.90
N LEU A 70 7.20 -22.60 -34.51
CA LEU A 70 8.42 -21.96 -34.04
C LEU A 70 8.29 -20.43 -33.96
N LYS A 71 7.67 -19.81 -34.97
CA LYS A 71 7.41 -18.35 -34.95
C LYS A 71 6.50 -17.94 -33.80
N SER A 72 5.49 -18.74 -33.46
CA SER A 72 4.61 -18.50 -32.31
C SER A 72 5.35 -18.70 -30.99
N GLU A 73 6.18 -19.73 -30.88
CA GLU A 73 7.04 -19.97 -29.72
C GLU A 73 7.98 -18.80 -29.41
N VAL A 74 8.69 -18.30 -30.44
CA VAL A 74 9.58 -17.15 -30.28
C VAL A 74 8.82 -15.92 -29.77
N LYS A 75 7.57 -15.72 -30.19
CA LYS A 75 6.73 -14.63 -29.66
C LYS A 75 6.34 -14.87 -28.20
N ALA A 76 5.98 -16.10 -27.83
CA ALA A 76 5.69 -16.45 -26.44
C ALA A 76 6.91 -16.21 -25.52
N MET A 77 8.12 -16.59 -25.96
CA MET A 77 9.36 -16.34 -25.23
C MET A 77 9.66 -14.84 -25.05
N LYS A 78 9.37 -14.02 -26.07
CA LYS A 78 9.49 -12.56 -25.96
C LYS A 78 8.57 -12.00 -24.89
N GLN A 79 7.33 -12.49 -24.81
CA GLN A 79 6.40 -12.07 -23.75
C GLN A 79 6.88 -12.53 -22.37
N ASP A 80 7.43 -13.73 -22.27
CA ASP A 80 8.01 -14.22 -21.01
C ASP A 80 9.12 -13.31 -20.48
N THR A 81 10.00 -12.86 -21.37
CA THR A 81 11.06 -11.90 -21.04
C THR A 81 10.48 -10.55 -20.55
N GLN A 82 9.38 -10.07 -21.15
CA GLN A 82 8.73 -8.84 -20.70
C GLN A 82 8.08 -9.00 -19.33
N ILE A 83 7.44 -10.15 -19.07
CA ILE A 83 6.84 -10.49 -17.78
C ILE A 83 7.90 -10.47 -16.69
N THR A 84 9.05 -11.13 -16.89
CA THR A 84 10.16 -11.15 -15.92
C THR A 84 10.70 -9.75 -15.63
N LYS A 85 10.83 -8.90 -16.66
CA LYS A 85 11.27 -7.49 -16.48
C LYS A 85 10.26 -6.69 -15.65
N LYS A 86 8.97 -6.85 -15.92
CA LYS A 86 7.91 -6.19 -15.14
C LYS A 86 7.91 -6.69 -13.69
N ASP A 87 8.14 -7.98 -13.46
CA ASP A 87 8.25 -8.55 -12.11
C ASP A 87 9.40 -7.98 -11.30
N ALA A 88 10.59 -7.87 -11.90
CA ALA A 88 11.73 -7.24 -11.24
C ALA A 88 11.42 -5.78 -10.85
N LYS A 89 10.77 -5.03 -11.75
CA LYS A 89 10.39 -3.63 -11.51
C LYS A 89 9.31 -3.48 -10.45
N ILE A 90 8.32 -4.38 -10.42
CA ILE A 90 7.28 -4.40 -9.37
C ILE A 90 7.94 -4.64 -8.01
N LYS A 91 8.80 -5.65 -7.88
CA LYS A 91 9.51 -5.95 -6.63
C LYS A 91 10.38 -4.78 -6.16
N ASP A 92 11.04 -4.08 -7.08
CA ASP A 92 11.82 -2.90 -6.74
C ASP A 92 10.94 -1.77 -6.19
N LEU A 93 9.81 -1.49 -6.83
CA LEU A 93 8.86 -0.48 -6.36
C LEU A 93 8.20 -0.87 -5.03
N GLU A 94 7.84 -2.13 -4.83
CA GLU A 94 7.28 -2.62 -3.56
C GLU A 94 8.26 -2.41 -2.40
N ARG A 95 9.56 -2.63 -2.61
CA ARG A 95 10.59 -2.31 -1.59
C ARG A 95 10.72 -0.82 -1.30
N ARG A 96 10.51 0.05 -2.30
CA ARG A 96 10.51 1.51 -2.09
C ARG A 96 9.26 1.99 -1.37
N VAL A 97 8.11 1.37 -1.65
CA VAL A 97 6.85 1.62 -0.93
C VAL A 97 7.03 1.35 0.55
N ILE A 98 7.60 0.20 0.94
CA ILE A 98 7.85 -0.14 2.35
C ILE A 98 8.70 0.93 3.04
N LYS A 99 9.82 1.35 2.42
CA LYS A 99 10.67 2.40 2.99
C LYS A 99 9.96 3.73 3.15
N LEU A 100 9.09 4.06 2.20
CA LEU A 100 8.34 5.31 2.24
C LEU A 100 7.23 5.25 3.30
N GLU A 101 6.61 4.10 3.50
CA GLU A 101 5.68 3.85 4.61
C GLU A 101 6.41 4.02 5.96
N GLU A 102 7.62 3.47 6.12
CA GLU A 102 8.45 3.70 7.32
C GLU A 102 8.85 5.17 7.53
N GLU A 103 9.02 5.96 6.47
CA GLU A 103 9.28 7.40 6.55
C GLU A 103 8.00 8.17 6.96
N ILE A 104 6.85 7.76 6.45
CA ILE A 104 5.54 8.32 6.81
C ILE A 104 5.23 8.07 8.28
N ASP A 105 5.41 6.84 8.77
CA ASP A 105 5.16 6.50 10.18
C ASP A 105 5.98 7.38 11.14
N LYS A 106 7.23 7.72 10.75
CA LYS A 106 8.08 8.65 11.52
C LYS A 106 7.55 10.07 11.51
N LEU A 107 7.13 10.57 10.35
CA LEU A 107 6.55 11.90 10.22
C LEU A 107 5.22 12.01 10.98
N GLU A 108 4.40 10.97 10.99
CA GLU A 108 3.17 10.92 11.79
C GLU A 108 3.47 11.00 13.30
N ALA A 109 4.50 10.29 13.77
CA ALA A 109 4.95 10.38 15.17
C ALA A 109 5.50 11.78 15.51
N GLU A 110 6.32 12.36 14.63
CA GLU A 110 6.85 13.72 14.79
C GLU A 110 5.73 14.79 14.78
N LEU A 111 4.71 14.60 13.94
CA LEU A 111 3.55 15.49 13.89
C LEU A 111 2.75 15.42 15.20
N SER A 112 2.53 14.22 15.72
CA SER A 112 1.85 14.02 17.00
C SER A 112 2.60 14.68 18.17
N GLU A 113 3.93 14.60 18.19
CA GLU A 113 4.77 15.33 19.16
C GLU A 113 4.59 16.85 19.02
N ALA A 114 4.68 17.37 17.78
CA ALA A 114 4.55 18.81 17.52
C ALA A 114 3.15 19.33 17.91
N GLU A 115 2.09 18.57 17.64
CA GLU A 115 0.72 18.87 18.07
C GLU A 115 0.58 18.90 19.60
N ALA A 116 1.20 17.95 20.29
CA ALA A 116 1.23 17.92 21.75
C ALA A 116 1.97 19.15 22.32
N ASP A 117 3.13 19.50 21.75
CA ASP A 117 3.89 20.70 22.14
C ASP A 117 3.05 21.99 21.98
N VAL A 118 2.35 22.14 20.85
CA VAL A 118 1.45 23.27 20.61
C VAL A 118 0.30 23.28 21.63
N LYS A 119 -0.34 22.13 21.85
CA LYS A 119 -1.46 22.00 22.80
C LYS A 119 -1.05 22.34 24.23
N THR A 120 0.06 21.79 24.71
CA THR A 120 0.58 22.06 26.06
C THR A 120 0.93 23.54 26.25
N HIS A 121 1.50 24.17 25.23
CA HIS A 121 1.80 25.60 25.27
C HIS A 121 0.54 26.48 25.28
N GLN A 122 -0.54 26.05 24.63
CA GLN A 122 -1.81 26.79 24.59
C GLN A 122 -2.64 26.62 25.87
N THR A 123 -2.66 25.43 26.47
CA THR A 123 -3.53 25.12 27.62
C THR A 123 -2.81 25.16 28.97
N GLY A 124 -1.48 25.13 28.99
CA GLY A 124 -0.67 25.06 30.22
C GLY A 124 -0.77 23.73 30.97
N ALA A 125 -1.47 22.73 30.41
CA ALA A 125 -1.60 21.38 30.98
C ALA A 125 -0.86 20.38 30.08
N PRO A 126 -0.13 19.39 30.64
CA PRO A 126 0.48 18.33 29.84
C PRO A 126 -0.60 17.58 29.05
N ALA A 127 -0.26 17.16 27.82
CA ALA A 127 -1.17 16.40 26.97
C ALA A 127 -1.53 15.10 27.70
N GLU A 128 -2.79 14.93 28.07
CA GLU A 128 -3.28 13.68 28.65
C GLU A 128 -3.04 12.56 27.61
N GLU A 129 -2.14 11.64 27.94
CA GLU A 129 -2.03 10.33 27.30
C GLU A 129 -3.42 9.71 27.30
N SER A 130 -4.04 9.61 26.12
CA SER A 130 -5.25 8.80 25.95
C SER A 130 -4.85 7.34 26.15
N VAL A 131 -4.93 6.86 27.39
CA VAL A 131 -4.88 5.44 27.72
C VAL A 131 -6.10 4.80 27.06
N GLU A 132 -5.87 4.13 25.94
CA GLU A 132 -6.88 3.28 25.29
C GLU A 132 -7.11 2.07 26.21
N THR A 133 -8.07 2.21 27.13
CA THR A 133 -8.51 1.07 27.95
C THR A 133 -9.28 0.12 27.07
N TYR A 134 -8.62 -0.96 26.62
CA TYR A 134 -9.30 -2.16 26.14
C TYR A 134 -10.18 -2.70 27.26
N GLN A 135 -11.48 -2.44 27.19
CA GLN A 135 -12.46 -3.25 27.94
C GLN A 135 -12.65 -4.56 27.19
N GLU A 136 -11.87 -5.54 27.61
CA GLU A 136 -12.09 -6.96 27.37
C GLU A 136 -13.32 -7.39 28.19
N GLU A 137 -14.52 -7.34 27.60
CA GLU A 137 -15.70 -7.97 28.20
C GLU A 137 -16.02 -9.28 27.47
N ASN A 138 -15.39 -10.33 27.99
CA ASN A 138 -15.92 -11.66 28.27
C ASN A 138 -17.02 -12.19 27.33
N TYR A 139 -16.58 -13.07 26.43
CA TYR A 139 -17.37 -14.23 26.01
C TYR A 139 -17.64 -15.13 27.23
N GLU A 140 -18.88 -15.21 27.68
CA GLU A 140 -19.47 -16.40 28.28
C GLU A 140 -20.98 -16.18 28.47
N ASP A 141 -21.80 -16.70 27.56
CA ASP A 141 -23.01 -17.38 28.00
C ASP A 141 -23.35 -18.49 27.00
N SER A 142 -23.03 -19.71 27.40
CA SER A 142 -23.54 -20.94 26.81
C SER A 142 -24.94 -21.23 27.36
N LEU A 143 -25.64 -22.16 26.70
CA LEU A 143 -26.89 -22.84 27.06
C LEU A 143 -28.13 -22.28 26.35
N GLU A 144 -28.99 -23.03 25.66
CA GLU A 144 -29.05 -24.39 25.12
C GLU A 144 -30.32 -24.41 24.20
N PRO A 145 -30.56 -25.44 23.37
CA PRO A 145 -31.61 -25.43 22.34
C PRO A 145 -32.98 -25.84 22.90
N SER A 146 -34.04 -25.07 22.62
CA SER A 146 -35.41 -25.56 22.85
C SER A 146 -35.93 -26.28 21.60
N VAL A 147 -35.97 -27.61 21.69
CA VAL A 147 -36.83 -28.48 20.90
C VAL A 147 -38.23 -28.51 21.54
N LEU A 148 -39.26 -28.81 20.74
CA LEU A 148 -40.68 -29.13 21.07
C LEU A 148 -41.65 -27.93 21.07
N ASP A 149 -42.85 -27.99 20.49
CA ASP A 149 -43.70 -29.16 20.21
C ASP A 149 -44.70 -28.91 19.06
N ASP A 150 -45.14 -30.00 18.43
CA ASP A 150 -46.24 -30.08 17.46
C ASP A 150 -47.60 -29.77 18.12
N SER A 151 -48.49 -29.05 17.41
CA SER A 151 -49.97 -29.12 17.52
C SER A 151 -50.65 -28.43 16.35
#